data_AF-A0A819LCR1-F1
#
_entry.id   AF-A0A819LCR1-F1
#
_cell.length_a   1.000
_cell.length_b   1.000
_cell.length_c   1.000
_cell.angle_alpha   90.00
_cell.angle_beta   90.00
_cell.angle_gamma   90.00
#
_symmetry.space_group_name_H-M   'P 1'
#
loop_
_entity.id
_entity.type
_entity.pdbx_description
1 polymer ?
#
loop_
_entity_poly.entity_id
_entity_poly.type
_entity_poly.pdbx_seq_one_letter_code
_entity_poly.pdbx_strand_id
1 'polypeptide(L)'
;MILISILTIRNVQYLNYTVDGSHRRRRRRRDVQLIRLLLIQVFSFILYGIPITAQKIYSCSTIFMIKSPLTIAIDNLINQVSTEISYINNSTIFYTYSLTSKKYRKEVFRILASLFTRCQNIKIHPIQSIDSARINQNKIIKNIPNESYELNIRNRTEIL
;
A
#
# COMPACT_ATOMS: atom_id res chain seq x y z
N MET A 1 8.74 0.18 5.51
CA MET A 1 9.51 1.45 5.60
C MET A 1 9.36 2.32 4.35
N ILE A 2 9.66 1.82 3.14
CA ILE A 2 9.61 2.61 1.88
C ILE A 2 8.26 3.31 1.66
N LEU A 3 7.14 2.62 1.87
CA LEU A 3 5.80 3.17 1.66
C LEU A 3 5.47 4.34 2.61
N ILE A 4 5.93 4.26 3.86
CA ILE A 4 5.82 5.34 4.85
C ILE A 4 6.72 6.50 4.42
N SER A 5 7.98 6.25 4.05
CA SER A 5 8.90 7.29 3.57
C SER A 5 8.35 8.03 2.35
N ILE A 6 7.76 7.31 1.39
CA ILE A 6 7.11 7.91 0.22
C ILE A 6 5.89 8.75 0.62
N LEU A 7 5.06 8.28 1.56
CA LEU A 7 3.94 9.05 2.09
C LEU A 7 4.40 10.32 2.82
N THR A 8 5.49 10.24 3.59
CA THR A 8 6.08 11.40 4.28
C THR A 8 6.61 12.42 3.26
N ILE A 9 7.35 11.97 2.24
CA ILE A 9 7.86 12.82 1.17
C ILE A 9 6.72 13.47 0.38
N ARG A 10 5.70 12.71 0.00
CA ARG A 10 4.53 13.25 -0.73
C ARG A 10 3.73 14.23 0.11
N ASN A 11 3.55 13.95 1.40
CA ASN A 11 2.85 14.86 2.32
C ASN A 11 3.65 16.17 2.50
N VAL A 12 4.98 16.11 2.53
CA VAL A 12 5.86 17.29 2.57
C VAL A 12 5.83 18.07 1.25
N GLN A 13 5.90 17.39 0.10
CA GLN A 13 5.90 18.02 -1.23
C GLN A 13 4.56 18.67 -1.58
N TYR A 14 3.44 17.99 -1.32
CA TYR A 14 2.10 18.55 -1.55
C TYR A 14 1.82 19.77 -0.65
N LEU A 15 2.53 19.90 0.47
CA LEU A 15 2.43 21.04 1.38
C LEU A 15 3.18 22.29 0.88
N ASN A 16 4.07 22.17 -0.11
CA ASN A 16 4.90 23.28 -0.61
C ASN A 16 4.29 24.00 -1.82
N TYR A 17 3.27 23.45 -2.46
CA TYR A 17 2.75 23.97 -3.73
C TYR A 17 1.67 25.04 -3.61
N THR A 18 1.00 25.19 -2.46
CA THR A 18 -0.04 26.21 -2.27
C THR A 18 0.58 27.49 -1.74
N VAL A 19 1.12 28.36 -2.60
CA VAL A 19 1.83 29.61 -2.28
C VAL A 19 0.89 30.80 -2.40
N ASP A 20 0.40 31.36 -1.28
CA ASP A 20 -0.26 32.67 -1.26
C ASP A 20 -0.26 33.33 0.15
N GLY A 21 -0.15 34.66 0.21
CA GLY A 21 0.37 35.51 1.31
C GLY A 21 -0.08 35.34 2.78
N SER A 22 -1.03 34.45 3.12
CA SER A 22 -1.42 34.10 4.51
C SER A 22 -0.38 33.23 5.27
N HIS A 23 0.83 33.11 4.70
CA HIS A 23 1.75 32.00 4.92
C HIS A 23 2.65 32.05 6.14
N ARG A 24 2.96 33.21 6.72
CA ARG A 24 3.91 33.25 7.86
C ARG A 24 3.39 32.49 9.07
N ARG A 25 2.11 32.65 9.42
CA ARG A 25 1.49 31.93 10.57
C ARG A 25 1.34 30.43 10.31
N ARG A 26 1.00 30.03 9.07
CA ARG A 26 0.89 28.62 8.67
C ARG A 26 2.26 27.94 8.58
N ARG A 27 3.30 28.62 8.08
CA ARG A 27 4.69 28.13 8.05
C ARG A 27 5.23 27.91 9.47
N ARG A 28 5.05 28.88 10.38
CA ARG A 28 5.46 28.72 11.79
C ARG A 28 4.80 27.53 12.48
N ARG A 29 3.50 27.28 12.25
CA ARG A 29 2.82 26.08 12.78
C ARG A 29 3.36 24.78 12.20
N ARG A 30 3.78 24.77 10.92
CA ARG A 30 4.41 23.62 10.27
C ARG A 30 5.79 23.33 10.84
N ASP A 31 6.62 24.36 10.98
CA ASP A 31 7.98 24.21 11.52
C ASP A 31 7.93 23.66 12.94
N VAL A 32 7.00 24.15 13.77
CA VAL A 32 6.77 23.62 15.13
C VAL A 32 6.32 22.16 15.11
N GLN A 33 5.47 21.74 14.17
CA GLN A 33 5.06 20.33 14.05
C GLN A 33 6.22 19.44 13.61
N LEU A 34 7.04 19.89 12.65
CA LEU A 34 8.20 19.15 12.18
C LEU A 34 9.24 19.01 13.29
N ILE A 35 9.53 20.10 14.01
CA ILE A 35 10.45 20.10 15.15
C ILE A 35 9.96 19.15 16.24
N ARG A 36 8.66 19.19 16.60
CA ARG A 36 8.11 18.26 17.60
C ARG A 36 8.27 16.80 17.17
N LEU A 37 8.02 16.52 15.90
CA LEU A 37 8.15 15.17 15.39
C LEU A 37 9.62 14.70 15.37
N LEU A 38 10.54 15.57 14.97
CA LEU A 38 11.98 15.30 15.02
C LEU A 38 12.42 15.04 16.47
N LEU A 39 11.94 15.84 17.42
CA LEU A 39 12.28 15.71 18.84
C LEU A 39 11.78 14.38 19.40
N ILE A 40 10.54 13.97 19.09
CA ILE A 40 10.02 12.65 19.50
C ILE A 40 10.85 11.52 18.88
N GLN A 41 11.25 11.66 17.61
CA GLN A 41 12.07 10.67 16.93
C GLN A 41 13.45 10.53 17.58
N VAL A 42 14.12 11.65 17.88
CA VAL A 42 15.42 11.66 18.58
C VAL A 42 15.27 11.06 19.98
N PHE A 43 14.24 11.45 20.72
CA PHE A 43 13.98 10.90 22.06
C PHE A 43 13.75 9.39 22.02
N SER A 44 12.93 8.91 21.08
CA SER A 44 12.67 7.48 20.90
C SER A 44 13.96 6.74 20.51
N PHE A 45 14.77 7.32 19.62
CA PHE A 45 16.04 6.73 19.22
C PHE A 45 17.00 6.57 20.40
N ILE A 46 17.09 7.58 21.27
CA ILE A 46 17.94 7.50 22.48
C ILE A 46 17.39 6.44 23.44
N LEU A 47 16.09 6.49 23.74
CA LEU A 47 15.44 5.60 24.70
C LEU A 47 15.56 4.13 24.32
N TYR A 48 15.46 3.81 23.02
CA TYR A 48 15.60 2.46 22.51
C TYR A 48 17.04 2.09 22.12
N GLY A 49 17.88 3.06 21.77
CA GLY A 49 19.26 2.83 21.37
C GLY A 49 20.18 2.49 22.55
N ILE A 50 19.95 3.10 23.72
CA ILE A 50 20.73 2.85 24.94
C ILE A 50 20.71 1.37 25.35
N PRO A 51 19.55 0.71 25.56
CA PRO A 51 19.53 -0.67 26.04
C PRO A 51 20.21 -1.64 25.07
N ILE A 52 20.01 -1.45 23.76
CA ILE A 52 20.64 -2.26 22.71
C ILE A 52 22.17 -2.08 22.73
N THR A 53 22.63 -0.83 22.82
CA THR A 53 24.07 -0.53 22.82
C THR A 53 24.73 -1.06 24.10
N ALA A 54 24.10 -0.88 25.26
CA ALA A 54 24.58 -1.38 26.54
C ALA A 54 24.68 -2.92 26.52
N GLN A 55 23.67 -3.62 26.00
CA GLN A 55 23.67 -5.08 25.87
C GLN A 55 24.81 -5.58 24.97
N LYS A 56 25.08 -4.89 23.86
CA LYS A 56 26.19 -5.25 22.96
C LYS A 56 27.56 -5.02 23.60
N ILE A 57 27.73 -3.90 24.29
CA ILE A 57 28.98 -3.61 25.02
C ILE A 57 29.20 -4.70 26.09
N TYR A 58 28.17 -5.00 26.88
CA TYR A 58 28.23 -6.05 27.90
C TYR A 58 28.60 -7.42 27.29
N SER A 59 27.97 -7.79 26.18
CA SER A 59 28.24 -9.06 25.49
C SER A 59 29.67 -9.13 24.96
N CYS A 60 30.19 -8.02 24.43
CA CYS A 60 31.57 -7.91 23.95
C CYS A 60 32.59 -8.02 25.10
N SER A 61 32.34 -7.30 26.21
CA SER A 61 33.23 -7.31 27.37
C SER A 61 33.28 -8.65 28.09
N THR A 62 32.21 -9.45 28.02
CA THR A 62 32.09 -10.73 28.74
C THR A 62 32.33 -11.96 27.86
N ILE A 63 32.80 -11.78 26.62
CA ILE A 63 32.94 -12.86 25.64
C ILE A 63 33.93 -13.97 26.06
N PHE A 64 34.97 -13.60 26.83
CA PHE A 64 36.00 -14.54 27.30
C PHE A 64 35.75 -15.07 28.72
N MET A 65 34.66 -14.64 29.37
CA MET A 65 34.35 -15.11 30.73
C MET A 65 33.58 -16.43 30.68
N ILE A 66 33.96 -17.39 31.51
CA ILE A 66 33.17 -18.62 31.71
C ILE A 66 31.93 -18.24 32.50
N LYS A 67 30.75 -18.39 31.88
CA LYS A 67 29.46 -18.02 32.48
C LYS A 67 28.73 -19.25 33.02
N SER A 68 28.02 -19.07 34.13
CA SER A 68 27.11 -20.10 34.63
C SER A 68 25.91 -20.27 33.67
N PRO A 69 25.27 -21.45 33.61
CA PRO A 69 24.10 -21.67 32.76
C PRO A 69 22.95 -20.69 33.08
N LEU A 70 22.79 -20.31 34.36
CA LEU A 70 21.80 -19.31 34.77
C LEU A 70 22.11 -17.92 34.17
N THR A 71 23.38 -17.51 34.20
CA THR A 71 23.81 -16.23 33.62
C THR A 71 23.57 -16.20 32.11
N ILE A 72 23.86 -17.30 31.42
CA ILE A 72 23.59 -17.42 29.98
C ILE A 72 22.10 -17.28 29.67
N ALA A 73 21.23 -17.88 30.49
CA ALA A 73 19.78 -17.76 30.32
C ALA A 73 19.30 -16.31 30.49
N ILE A 74 19.83 -15.60 31.49
CA ILE A 74 19.53 -14.17 31.72
C ILE A 74 20.01 -13.32 30.53
N ASP A 75 21.23 -13.54 30.05
CA ASP A 75 21.79 -12.82 28.90
C ASP A 75 20.93 -13.02 27.63
N ASN A 76 20.46 -14.25 27.40
CA ASN A 76 19.58 -14.57 26.28
C ASN A 76 18.22 -13.86 26.40
N LEU A 77 17.65 -13.81 27.61
CA LEU A 77 16.40 -13.08 27.85
C LEU A 77 16.58 -11.58 27.60
N ILE A 78 17.65 -10.98 28.10
CA ILE A 78 17.97 -9.56 27.87
C ILE A 78 18.14 -9.29 26.37
N ASN A 79 18.80 -10.19 25.64
CA ASN A 79 18.98 -10.08 24.20
C ASN A 79 17.64 -10.15 23.43
N GLN A 80 16.74 -11.06 23.82
CA GLN A 80 15.39 -11.14 23.25
C GLN A 80 14.60 -9.85 23.51
N VAL A 81 14.57 -9.38 24.76
CA VAL A 81 13.89 -8.13 25.12
C VAL A 81 14.45 -6.95 24.34
N SER A 82 15.78 -6.87 24.19
CA SER A 82 16.45 -5.82 23.42
C SER A 82 16.07 -5.86 21.93
N THR A 83 15.91 -7.08 21.39
CA THR A 83 15.48 -7.30 20.00
C THR A 83 14.02 -6.90 19.79
N GLU A 84 13.13 -7.26 20.72
CA GLU A 84 11.72 -6.86 20.68
C GLU A 84 11.56 -5.34 20.78
N ILE A 85 12.32 -4.70 21.67
CA ILE A 85 12.37 -3.23 21.78
C ILE A 85 12.77 -2.59 20.45
N SER A 86 13.71 -3.18 19.71
CA SER A 86 14.11 -2.69 18.38
C SER A 86 12.95 -2.79 17.37
N TYR A 87 12.17 -3.87 17.41
CA TYR A 87 10.97 -3.98 16.57
C TYR A 87 9.89 -2.97 16.96
N ILE A 88 9.70 -2.74 18.26
CA ILE A 88 8.76 -1.72 18.76
C ILE A 88 9.20 -0.34 18.29
N ASN A 89 10.49 0.00 18.34
CA ASN A 89 11.01 1.28 17.84
C ASN A 89 10.63 1.50 16.36
N ASN A 90 10.82 0.48 15.51
CA ASN A 90 10.44 0.54 14.10
C ASN A 90 8.94 0.80 13.91
N SER A 91 8.08 0.22 14.73
CA SER A 91 6.63 0.47 14.70
C SER A 91 6.24 1.83 15.31
N THR A 92 6.96 2.29 16.33
CA THR A 92 6.71 3.53 17.06
C THR A 92 6.81 4.74 16.14
N ILE A 93 7.70 4.70 15.15
CA ILE A 93 7.80 5.74 14.12
C ILE A 93 6.45 5.88 13.39
N PHE A 94 5.87 4.79 12.91
CA PHE A 94 4.56 4.81 12.25
C PHE A 94 3.46 5.38 13.14
N TYR A 95 3.41 4.96 14.41
CA TYR A 95 2.42 5.46 15.37
C TYR A 95 2.62 6.93 15.70
N THR A 96 3.87 7.37 15.85
CA THR A 96 4.20 8.78 16.11
C THR A 96 3.75 9.67 14.96
N TYR A 97 4.03 9.28 13.72
CA TYR A 97 3.53 10.00 12.53
C TYR A 97 2.00 10.00 12.46
N SER A 98 1.38 8.86 12.77
CA SER A 98 -0.09 8.71 12.78
C SER A 98 -0.77 9.55 13.85
N LEU A 99 -0.23 9.58 15.06
CA LEU A 99 -0.82 10.31 16.19
C LEU A 99 -0.60 11.82 16.08
N THR A 100 0.58 12.26 15.62
CA THR A 100 0.96 13.68 15.61
C THR A 100 0.20 14.51 14.57
N SER A 101 -0.19 13.92 13.44
CA SER A 101 -0.87 14.65 12.36
C SER A 101 -2.31 14.19 12.13
N LYS A 102 -3.28 15.01 12.55
CA LYS A 102 -4.71 14.81 12.21
C LYS A 102 -4.93 14.70 10.70
N LYS A 103 -4.15 15.45 9.90
CA LYS A 103 -4.21 15.42 8.44
C LYS A 103 -3.71 14.10 7.87
N TYR A 104 -2.64 13.54 8.45
CA TYR A 104 -2.11 12.24 8.06
C TYR A 104 -3.11 11.11 8.33
N ARG A 105 -3.77 11.11 9.51
CA ARG A 105 -4.84 10.13 9.79
C ARG A 105 -5.93 10.15 8.73
N LYS A 106 -6.39 11.35 8.34
CA LYS A 106 -7.44 11.49 7.32
C LYS A 106 -7.00 10.95 5.95
N GLU A 107 -5.75 11.16 5.56
CA GLU A 107 -5.15 10.59 4.34
C GLU A 107 -5.02 9.06 4.41
N VAL A 108 -4.50 8.52 5.51
CA VAL A 108 -4.35 7.07 5.70
C VAL A 108 -5.71 6.38 5.67
N PHE A 109 -6.70 6.90 6.40
CA PHE A 109 -8.06 6.37 6.37
C PHE A 109 -8.70 6.49 4.99
N ARG A 110 -8.43 7.56 4.24
CA ARG A 110 -8.89 7.70 2.85
C ARG A 110 -8.30 6.62 1.95
N ILE A 111 -7.00 6.34 2.07
CA ILE A 111 -6.32 5.29 1.30
C ILE A 111 -6.82 3.91 1.72
N LEU A 112 -6.98 3.65 3.02
CA LEU A 112 -7.54 2.39 3.51
C LEU A 112 -8.98 2.18 3.01
N ALA A 113 -9.82 3.20 3.11
CA ALA A 113 -11.20 3.14 2.65
C ALA A 113 -11.27 2.93 1.13
N SER A 114 -10.39 3.56 0.34
CA SER A 114 -10.35 3.39 -1.12
C SER A 114 -9.86 2.00 -1.54
N LEU A 115 -8.93 1.40 -0.77
CA LEU A 115 -8.51 0.01 -0.98
C LEU A 115 -9.64 -0.97 -0.59
N PHE A 116 -10.30 -0.73 0.54
CA PHE A 116 -11.39 -1.58 1.01
C PHE A 116 -12.59 -1.57 0.04
N THR A 117 -12.95 -0.40 -0.48
CA THR A 117 -14.01 -0.27 -1.50
C THR A 117 -13.58 -0.81 -2.87
N ARG A 118 -12.31 -0.69 -3.28
CA ARG A 118 -11.81 -1.33 -4.51
C ARG A 118 -11.85 -2.85 -4.43
N CYS A 119 -11.56 -3.45 -3.28
CA CYS A 119 -11.70 -4.90 -3.07
C CYS A 119 -13.15 -5.36 -3.11
N GLN A 120 -14.11 -4.54 -2.68
CA GLN A 120 -15.54 -4.85 -2.77
C GLN A 120 -16.13 -4.70 -4.17
N ASN A 121 -15.54 -3.85 -5.03
CA ASN A 121 -16.02 -3.62 -6.39
C ASN A 121 -15.43 -4.57 -7.45
N ILE A 122 -14.62 -5.56 -7.06
CA ILE A 122 -14.33 -6.72 -7.91
C ILE A 122 -15.53 -7.68 -7.82
N LYS A 123 -16.70 -7.22 -8.29
CA LYS A 123 -17.71 -8.16 -8.75
C LYS A 123 -17.13 -8.79 -10.00
N ILE A 124 -16.76 -10.06 -9.91
CA ILE A 124 -16.49 -10.91 -11.06
C ILE A 124 -17.74 -10.80 -11.94
N HIS A 125 -17.67 -10.00 -13.01
CA HIS A 125 -18.68 -10.06 -14.05
C HIS A 125 -18.52 -11.45 -14.66
N PRO A 126 -19.48 -12.37 -14.52
CA PRO A 126 -19.44 -13.61 -15.26
C PRO A 126 -19.38 -13.23 -16.73
N ILE A 127 -18.39 -13.77 -17.42
CA ILE A 127 -18.16 -13.59 -18.86
C ILE A 127 -19.42 -14.07 -19.58
N GLN A 128 -20.34 -13.15 -19.88
CA GLN A 128 -21.55 -13.41 -20.68
C GLN A 128 -21.24 -13.37 -22.19
N SER A 129 -19.98 -13.53 -22.61
CA SER A 129 -19.57 -13.32 -24.00
C SER A 129 -19.75 -14.53 -24.92
N ILE A 130 -20.52 -15.56 -24.54
CA ILE A 130 -20.73 -16.75 -25.38
C ILE A 130 -22.10 -16.74 -26.08
N ASP A 131 -23.12 -16.08 -25.53
CA ASP A 131 -24.48 -16.15 -26.10
C ASP A 131 -24.73 -15.14 -27.24
N SER A 132 -24.00 -14.02 -27.28
CA SER A 132 -24.17 -12.99 -28.32
C SER A 132 -23.66 -13.43 -29.70
N ALA A 133 -22.79 -14.44 -29.77
CA ALA A 133 -22.32 -15.02 -31.03
C ALA A 133 -23.37 -15.96 -31.67
N ARG A 134 -24.21 -16.62 -30.87
CA ARG A 134 -25.25 -17.55 -31.37
C ARG A 134 -26.46 -16.83 -31.97
N ILE A 135 -26.83 -15.66 -31.45
CA ILE A 135 -27.98 -14.90 -31.94
C ILE A 135 -27.70 -14.31 -33.33
N ASN A 136 -26.45 -13.95 -33.64
CA ASN A 136 -26.12 -13.34 -34.92
C ASN A 136 -26.03 -14.35 -36.09
N GLN A 137 -25.66 -15.62 -35.83
CA GLN A 137 -25.65 -16.66 -36.87
C GLN A 137 -27.07 -17.05 -37.34
N ASN A 138 -28.06 -17.06 -36.44
CA ASN A 138 -29.45 -17.36 -36.80
C ASN A 138 -30.11 -16.26 -37.65
N LYS A 139 -29.58 -15.03 -37.61
CA LYS A 139 -30.09 -13.93 -38.44
C LYS A 139 -29.54 -13.98 -39.87
N ILE A 140 -28.35 -14.55 -40.06
CA ILE A 140 -27.72 -14.69 -41.39
C ILE A 140 -28.38 -15.82 -42.20
N ILE A 141 -28.75 -16.94 -41.55
CA ILE A 141 -29.37 -18.09 -42.25
C ILE A 141 -30.78 -17.77 -42.77
N LYS A 142 -31.51 -16.85 -42.14
CA LYS A 142 -32.87 -16.46 -42.60
C LYS A 142 -32.89 -15.47 -43.77
N ASN A 143 -31.75 -14.90 -44.15
CA ASN A 143 -31.67 -13.87 -45.19
C ASN A 143 -30.99 -14.35 -46.48
N ILE A 144 -30.89 -15.67 -46.71
CA ILE A 144 -30.45 -16.18 -48.02
C ILE A 144 -31.66 -16.09 -48.97
N PRO A 145 -31.63 -15.23 -50.00
CA PRO A 145 -32.71 -15.13 -50.98
C PRO A 145 -32.74 -16.40 -51.84
N ASN A 146 -33.93 -16.98 -52.01
CA ASN A 146 -34.22 -18.10 -52.91
C ASN A 146 -34.18 -17.67 -54.40
N GLU A 147 -33.19 -16.89 -54.83
CA GLU A 147 -33.09 -16.42 -56.22
C GLU A 147 -32.48 -17.45 -57.19
N SER A 148 -31.92 -18.56 -56.69
CA SER A 148 -31.23 -19.55 -57.54
C SER A 148 -32.14 -20.57 -58.25
N TYR A 149 -33.47 -20.49 -58.14
CA TYR A 149 -34.38 -21.44 -58.80
C TYR A 149 -35.15 -20.88 -60.01
N GLU A 150 -35.18 -19.56 -60.21
CA GLU A 150 -35.94 -18.95 -61.33
C GLU A 150 -35.15 -18.90 -62.65
N LEU A 151 -33.81 -18.98 -62.63
CA LEU A 151 -33.00 -18.87 -63.85
C LEU A 151 -32.91 -20.16 -64.69
N ASN A 152 -33.38 -21.31 -64.18
CA ASN A 152 -33.25 -22.60 -64.88
C ASN A 152 -34.51 -23.03 -65.66
N ILE A 153 -35.61 -22.26 -65.60
CA ILE A 153 -36.83 -22.55 -66.37
C ILE A 153 -36.86 -21.77 -67.70
N ARG A 154 -36.18 -20.61 -67.77
CA ARG A 154 -36.22 -19.75 -68.97
C ARG A 154 -35.37 -20.25 -70.15
N ASN A 155 -34.33 -21.04 -69.88
CA ASN A 155 -33.45 -21.58 -70.94
C ASN A 155 -33.98 -22.87 -71.59
N ARG A 156 -35.16 -23.38 -71.18
CA ARG A 156 -35.72 -24.64 -71.71
C ARG A 156 -36.82 -24.45 -72.76
N THR A 157 -37.22 -23.21 -73.04
CA THR A 157 -38.30 -22.88 -73.99
C THR A 157 -37.83 -22.36 -75.36
N GLU A 158 -36.52 -22.30 -75.62
CA GLU A 158 -35.98 -21.86 -76.93
C GLU A 158 -35.48 -23.03 -77.83
N ILE A 159 -35.88 -24.28 -77.58
CA ILE A 159 -35.45 -25.45 -78.39
C ILE A 159 -36.64 -26.26 -78.97
N LEU A 160 -37.80 -25.65 -79.22
CA LEU A 160 -38.88 -26.26 -80.00
C LEU A 160 -39.49 -25.24 -80.95
#